data_AF-A0AAV2A425-F1
#
_entry.id   AF-A0AAV2A425-F1
#
_cell.length_a   1.000
_cell.length_b   1.000
_cell.length_c   1.000
_cell.angle_alpha   90.00
_cell.angle_beta   90.00
_cell.angle_gamma   90.00
#
_symmetry.space_group_name_H-M   'P 1'
#
loop_
_entity.id
_entity.type
_entity.pdbx_description
1 polymer ?
#
loop_
_entity_poly.entity_id
_entity_poly.type
_entity_poly.pdbx_seq_one_letter_code
_entity_poly.pdbx_strand_id
1 'polypeptide(L)'
;MALDLRSSELEQAFIKERISNVEKHFSELSSKLSLYNKKLAHVRDSGDDLAKSILNFASKENLNTSLRSSLMHFADLLIAIQEYRDAQIQRIDVKVVLEFANYNPICKRIKNDLTTCFEVRKKEIKKKNQLEKTRGKNSTNWQAIV
;
A
#
# COMPACT_ATOMS: atom_id res chain seq x y z
N MET A 1 -21.43 -33.38 -0.98
CA MET A 1 -20.09 -33.50 -0.38
C MET A 1 -18.95 -33.18 -1.35
N ALA A 2 -18.84 -33.82 -2.52
CA ALA A 2 -17.94 -33.33 -3.59
C ALA A 2 -18.33 -31.92 -4.08
N LEU A 3 -19.64 -31.62 -4.10
CA LEU A 3 -20.21 -30.29 -4.29
C LEU A 3 -19.80 -29.26 -3.21
N ASP A 4 -19.61 -29.69 -1.96
CA ASP A 4 -19.26 -28.83 -0.82
C ASP A 4 -17.76 -28.43 -0.87
N LEU A 5 -16.88 -29.39 -1.18
CA LEU A 5 -15.48 -29.12 -1.49
C LEU A 5 -15.32 -28.19 -2.71
N ARG A 6 -16.09 -28.45 -3.78
CA ARG A 6 -16.05 -27.63 -5.01
C ARG A 6 -16.58 -26.21 -4.78
N SER A 7 -17.63 -26.03 -3.97
CA SER A 7 -18.11 -24.70 -3.54
C SER A 7 -17.04 -23.96 -2.75
N SER A 8 -16.38 -24.65 -1.82
CA SER A 8 -15.32 -24.09 -0.98
C SER A 8 -14.09 -23.66 -1.79
N GLU A 9 -13.70 -24.44 -2.82
CA GLU A 9 -12.60 -24.09 -3.73
C GLU A 9 -12.94 -22.87 -4.61
N LEU A 10 -14.19 -22.73 -5.06
CA LEU A 10 -14.66 -21.55 -5.79
C LEU A 10 -14.67 -20.29 -4.92
N GLU A 11 -15.13 -20.42 -3.67
CA GLU A 11 -15.09 -19.33 -2.68
C GLU A 11 -13.64 -18.89 -2.40
N GLN A 12 -12.70 -19.83 -2.25
CA GLN A 12 -11.28 -19.51 -2.07
C GLN A 12 -10.72 -18.72 -3.26
N ALA A 13 -11.00 -19.17 -4.49
CA ALA A 13 -10.55 -18.52 -5.70
C ALA A 13 -11.09 -17.09 -5.81
N PHE A 14 -12.39 -16.92 -5.54
CA PHE A 14 -13.04 -15.62 -5.54
C PHE A 14 -12.41 -14.66 -4.52
N ILE A 15 -12.21 -15.09 -3.26
CA ILE A 15 -11.59 -14.23 -2.24
C ILE A 15 -10.13 -13.89 -2.61
N LYS A 16 -9.36 -14.86 -3.12
CA LYS A 16 -7.98 -14.63 -3.58
C LYS A 16 -7.92 -13.61 -4.72
N GLU A 17 -8.84 -13.68 -5.67
CA GLU A 17 -8.96 -12.73 -6.77
C GLU A 17 -9.25 -11.31 -6.24
N ARG A 18 -10.22 -11.18 -5.33
CA ARG A 18 -10.57 -9.90 -4.69
C ARG A 18 -9.36 -9.27 -3.98
N ILE A 19 -8.61 -10.06 -3.20
CA ILE A 19 -7.40 -9.56 -2.51
C ILE A 19 -6.33 -9.16 -3.53
N SER A 20 -6.14 -9.95 -4.59
CA SER A 20 -5.17 -9.64 -5.65
C SER A 20 -5.51 -8.35 -6.40
N ASN A 21 -6.80 -8.10 -6.63
CA ASN A 21 -7.25 -6.87 -7.27
C ASN A 21 -6.94 -5.63 -6.42
N VAL A 22 -7.21 -5.71 -5.11
CA VAL A 22 -6.87 -4.63 -4.16
C VAL A 22 -5.36 -4.41 -4.12
N GLU A 23 -4.57 -5.46 -3.95
CA GLU A 23 -3.10 -5.38 -3.91
C GLU A 23 -2.53 -4.71 -5.16
N LYS A 24 -3.02 -5.09 -6.35
CA LYS A 24 -2.61 -4.50 -7.62
C LYS A 24 -2.92 -3.00 -7.69
N HIS A 25 -4.17 -2.62 -7.44
CA HIS A 25 -4.59 -1.22 -7.56
C HIS A 25 -3.95 -0.32 -6.51
N PHE A 26 -3.78 -0.80 -5.28
CA PHE A 26 -3.14 -0.01 -4.23
C PHE A 26 -1.64 0.15 -4.49
N SER A 27 -0.98 -0.87 -5.02
CA SER A 27 0.42 -0.76 -5.44
C SER A 27 0.60 0.25 -6.59
N GLU A 28 -0.32 0.24 -7.56
CA GLU A 28 -0.32 1.21 -8.66
C GLU A 28 -0.56 2.65 -8.17
N LEU A 29 -1.53 2.83 -7.28
CA LEU A 29 -1.81 4.13 -6.66
C LEU A 29 -0.62 4.64 -5.85
N SER A 30 -0.01 3.80 -5.00
CA SER A 30 1.19 4.15 -4.23
C SER A 30 2.31 4.62 -5.15
N SER A 31 2.57 3.91 -6.25
CA SER A 31 3.59 4.29 -7.24
C SER A 31 3.28 5.64 -7.90
N LYS A 32 2.03 5.86 -8.35
CA LYS A 32 1.59 7.13 -8.94
C LYS A 32 1.69 8.30 -7.95
N LEU A 33 1.32 8.09 -6.69
CA LEU A 33 1.42 9.08 -5.62
C LEU A 33 2.88 9.41 -5.29
N SER A 34 3.76 8.41 -5.24
CA SER A 34 5.20 8.62 -5.06
C SER A 34 5.79 9.45 -6.20
N LEU A 35 5.42 9.17 -7.45
CA LEU A 35 5.86 9.96 -8.61
C LEU A 35 5.34 11.40 -8.55
N TYR A 36 4.09 11.59 -8.16
CA TYR A 36 3.52 12.92 -7.93
C TYR A 36 4.30 13.68 -6.85
N ASN A 37 4.62 13.02 -5.73
CA ASN A 37 5.38 13.65 -4.63
C ASN A 37 6.80 14.05 -5.07
N LYS A 38 7.46 13.23 -5.89
CA LYS A 38 8.75 13.57 -6.51
C LYS A 38 8.67 14.80 -7.42
N LYS A 39 7.57 14.95 -8.18
CA LYS A 39 7.36 16.16 -8.98
C LYS A 39 7.22 17.42 -8.11
N LEU A 40 6.57 17.32 -6.95
CA LEU A 40 6.51 18.43 -5.99
C LEU A 40 7.90 18.76 -5.43
N ALA A 41 8.73 17.75 -5.15
CA ALA A 41 10.12 17.95 -4.74
C ALA A 41 10.93 18.72 -5.80
N HIS A 42 10.78 18.39 -7.07
CA HIS A 42 11.42 19.16 -8.14
C HIS A 42 10.95 20.63 -8.22
N VAL A 43 9.67 20.90 -7.93
CA VAL A 43 9.17 22.29 -7.85
C VAL A 43 9.80 23.03 -6.67
N ARG A 44 9.97 22.36 -5.52
CA ARG A 44 10.67 22.89 -4.35
C ARG A 44 12.12 23.24 -4.67
N ASP A 45 12.85 22.31 -5.31
CA ASP A 45 14.24 22.53 -5.73
C ASP A 45 14.36 23.71 -6.70
N SER A 46 13.45 23.82 -7.66
CA SER A 46 13.43 24.93 -8.62
C SER A 46 13.16 26.28 -7.92
N GLY A 47 12.33 26.28 -6.88
CA GLY A 47 12.06 27.47 -6.07
C GLY A 47 13.28 27.91 -5.25
N ASP A 48 14.05 26.97 -4.70
CA ASP A 48 15.32 27.27 -4.03
C ASP A 48 16.33 27.90 -4.99
N ASP A 49 16.45 27.36 -6.20
CA ASP A 49 17.38 27.88 -7.20
C ASP A 49 16.99 29.29 -7.69
N LEU A 50 15.68 29.57 -7.76
CA LEU A 50 15.19 30.92 -8.03
C LEU A 50 15.55 31.86 -6.86
N ALA A 51 15.36 31.46 -5.61
CA ALA A 51 15.73 32.27 -4.46
C ALA A 51 17.24 32.56 -4.43
N LYS A 52 18.08 31.56 -4.69
CA LYS A 52 19.55 31.72 -4.82
C LYS A 52 19.92 32.71 -5.92
N SER A 53 19.25 32.64 -7.07
CA SER A 53 19.50 33.56 -8.20
C SER A 53 19.20 35.01 -7.83
N ILE A 54 18.14 35.23 -7.05
CA ILE A 54 17.74 36.55 -6.57
C ILE A 54 18.73 37.07 -5.52
N LEU A 55 19.16 36.22 -4.58
CA LEU A 55 20.20 36.58 -3.61
C LEU A 55 21.53 36.92 -4.29
N ASN A 56 21.89 36.19 -5.35
CA ASN A 56 23.09 36.48 -6.14
C ASN A 56 22.97 37.81 -6.91
N PHE A 57 21.77 38.24 -7.29
CA PHE A 57 21.58 39.58 -7.83
C PHE A 57 21.70 40.63 -6.72
N ALA A 58 21.04 40.42 -5.59
CA ALA A 58 21.12 41.31 -4.44
C ALA A 58 22.56 41.54 -3.96
N SER A 59 23.41 40.50 -3.98
CA SER A 59 24.82 40.61 -3.57
C SER A 59 25.68 41.42 -4.54
N LYS A 60 25.27 41.54 -5.81
CA LYS A 60 25.96 42.34 -6.83
C LYS A 60 25.46 43.79 -6.87
N GLU A 61 24.28 44.05 -6.30
CA GLU A 61 23.70 45.39 -6.24
C GLU A 61 24.33 46.21 -5.10
N ASN A 62 25.28 47.06 -5.44
CA ASN A 62 26.05 47.86 -4.48
C ASN A 62 25.67 49.35 -4.49
N LEU A 63 24.92 49.81 -5.49
CA LEU A 63 24.58 51.23 -5.67
C LEU A 63 23.20 51.51 -5.11
N ASN A 64 22.22 50.66 -5.42
CA ASN A 64 20.85 50.81 -5.00
C ASN A 64 20.55 49.94 -3.77
N THR A 65 20.77 50.52 -2.59
CA THR A 65 20.58 49.82 -1.31
C THR A 65 19.13 49.42 -1.04
N SER A 66 18.15 50.19 -1.50
CA SER A 66 16.73 49.85 -1.35
C SER A 66 16.37 48.65 -2.24
N LEU A 67 16.83 48.62 -3.49
CA LEU A 67 16.65 47.46 -4.38
C LEU A 67 17.30 46.20 -3.80
N ARG A 68 18.54 46.28 -3.32
CA ARG A 68 19.21 45.16 -2.65
C ARG A 68 18.37 44.62 -1.49
N SER A 69 17.88 45.50 -0.61
CA SER A 69 17.06 45.09 0.53
C SER A 69 15.75 44.43 0.09
N SER A 70 15.10 44.96 -0.95
CA SER A 70 13.86 44.38 -1.49
C SER A 70 14.11 43.01 -2.13
N LEU A 71 15.22 42.81 -2.85
CA LEU A 71 15.60 41.53 -3.43
C LEU A 71 15.90 40.48 -2.35
N MET A 72 16.64 40.85 -1.30
CA MET A 72 16.87 39.96 -0.15
C MET A 72 15.56 39.53 0.49
N HIS A 73 14.67 40.49 0.79
CA HIS A 73 13.37 40.17 1.39
C HIS A 73 12.52 39.29 0.48
N PHE A 74 12.52 39.54 -0.84
CA PHE A 74 11.78 38.73 -1.80
C PHE A 74 12.33 37.29 -1.87
N ALA A 75 13.64 37.10 -1.80
CA ALA A 75 14.24 35.78 -1.71
C ALA A 75 13.85 35.06 -0.41
N ASP A 76 13.85 35.75 0.74
CA ASP A 76 13.42 35.18 2.02
C ASP A 76 11.96 34.69 1.97
N LEU A 77 11.07 35.45 1.35
CA LEU A 77 9.68 35.04 1.14
C LEU A 77 9.59 33.77 0.29
N LEU A 78 10.41 33.68 -0.76
CA LEU A 78 10.42 32.51 -1.65
C LEU A 78 11.00 31.26 -0.96
N ILE A 79 12.01 31.43 -0.10
CA ILE A 79 12.58 30.37 0.74
C ILE A 79 11.50 29.85 1.69
N ALA A 80 10.77 30.74 2.38
CA ALA A 80 9.69 30.33 3.28
C ALA A 80 8.61 29.52 2.53
N ILE A 81 8.26 29.89 1.29
CA ILE A 81 7.35 29.11 0.44
C ILE A 81 7.92 27.70 0.17
N GLN A 82 9.22 27.55 -0.06
CA GLN A 82 9.84 26.24 -0.29
C GLN A 82 9.87 25.38 0.98
N GLU A 83 10.08 25.99 2.15
CA GLU A 83 9.99 25.28 3.45
C GLU A 83 8.58 24.71 3.67
N TYR A 84 7.53 25.48 3.36
CA TYR A 84 6.15 24.97 3.40
C TYR A 84 5.92 23.82 2.42
N ARG A 85 6.52 23.90 1.21
CA ARG A 85 6.44 22.80 0.23
C ARG A 85 7.18 21.56 0.74
N ASP A 86 8.32 21.71 1.38
CA ASP A 86 9.06 20.58 1.95
C ASP A 86 8.22 19.85 3.00
N ALA A 87 7.60 20.60 3.92
CA ALA A 87 6.66 20.05 4.90
C ALA A 87 5.46 19.34 4.22
N GLN A 88 4.94 19.91 3.14
CA GLN A 88 3.88 19.29 2.33
C GLN A 88 4.34 17.96 1.71
N ILE A 89 5.53 17.91 1.12
CA ILE A 89 6.12 16.72 0.48
C ILE A 89 6.28 15.61 1.52
N GLN A 90 6.86 15.91 2.67
CA GLN A 90 7.02 14.95 3.77
C GLN A 90 5.67 14.43 4.26
N ARG A 91 4.67 15.31 4.40
CA ARG A 91 3.33 14.93 4.83
C ARG A 91 2.63 14.03 3.82
N ILE A 92 2.75 14.31 2.52
CA ILE A 92 2.20 13.45 1.46
C ILE A 92 2.87 12.08 1.50
N ASP A 93 4.18 12.02 1.68
CA ASP A 93 4.92 10.76 1.74
C ASP A 93 4.41 9.87 2.88
N VAL A 94 4.35 10.42 4.09
CA VAL A 94 3.97 9.67 5.30
C VAL A 94 2.48 9.38 5.35
N LYS A 95 1.61 10.38 5.07
CA LYS A 95 0.16 10.26 5.30
C LYS A 95 -0.61 9.74 4.09
N VAL A 96 0.02 9.65 2.93
CA VAL A 96 -0.64 9.21 1.71
C VAL A 96 0.14 8.07 1.07
N VAL A 97 1.39 8.29 0.64
CA VAL A 97 2.15 7.27 -0.11
C VAL A 97 2.36 5.99 0.71
N LEU A 98 2.81 6.16 1.96
CA LEU A 98 3.10 5.04 2.86
C LEU A 98 1.85 4.26 3.25
N GLU A 99 0.71 4.95 3.45
CA GLU A 99 -0.55 4.30 3.79
C GLU A 99 -1.00 3.32 2.70
N PHE A 100 -0.87 3.68 1.41
CA PHE A 100 -1.15 2.75 0.31
C PHE A 100 -0.09 1.65 0.21
N ALA A 101 1.19 1.96 0.42
CA ALA A 101 2.28 0.98 0.36
C ALA A 101 2.13 -0.12 1.43
N ASN A 102 1.61 0.23 2.61
CA ASN A 102 1.39 -0.69 3.73
C ASN A 102 0.33 -1.75 3.45
N TYR A 103 -0.55 -1.58 2.46
CA TYR A 103 -1.50 -2.62 2.09
C TYR A 103 -0.86 -3.83 1.42
N ASN A 104 0.29 -3.67 0.76
CA ASN A 104 0.99 -4.77 0.11
C ASN A 104 1.33 -5.92 1.09
N PRO A 105 2.05 -5.69 2.21
CA PRO A 105 2.30 -6.75 3.20
C PRO A 105 1.01 -7.27 3.85
N ILE A 106 -0.02 -6.43 4.05
CA ILE A 106 -1.31 -6.85 4.60
C ILE A 106 -2.00 -7.85 3.64
N CYS A 107 -2.08 -7.53 2.35
CA CYS A 107 -2.66 -8.40 1.32
C CYS A 107 -1.92 -9.74 1.23
N LYS A 108 -0.58 -9.72 1.29
CA LYS A 108 0.24 -10.95 1.31
C LYS A 108 -0.05 -11.82 2.52
N ARG A 109 -0.14 -11.23 3.72
CA ARG A 109 -0.50 -11.95 4.95
C ARG A 109 -1.87 -12.60 4.83
N ILE A 110 -2.89 -11.84 4.42
CA ILE A 110 -4.26 -12.35 4.28
C ILE A 110 -4.32 -13.49 3.25
N LYS A 111 -3.59 -13.40 2.13
CA LYS A 111 -3.51 -14.48 1.13
C LYS A 111 -2.89 -15.76 1.70
N ASN A 112 -1.85 -15.63 2.51
CA ASN A 112 -1.20 -16.76 3.17
C ASN A 112 -2.15 -17.40 4.19
N ASP A 113 -2.73 -16.60 5.08
CA ASP A 113 -3.69 -17.06 6.10
C ASP A 113 -4.88 -17.78 5.44
N LEU A 114 -5.42 -17.21 4.36
CA LEU A 114 -6.48 -17.83 3.57
C LEU A 114 -6.06 -19.21 3.06
N THR A 115 -4.87 -19.32 2.48
CA THR A 115 -4.35 -20.60 1.97
C THR A 115 -4.23 -21.63 3.09
N THR A 116 -3.69 -21.24 4.24
CA THR A 116 -3.57 -22.11 5.42
C THR A 116 -4.95 -22.56 5.94
N CYS A 117 -5.92 -21.65 6.08
CA CYS A 117 -7.28 -21.97 6.52
C CYS A 117 -7.96 -23.02 5.61
N PHE A 118 -7.83 -22.86 4.30
CA PHE A 118 -8.40 -23.82 3.35
C PHE A 118 -7.69 -25.18 3.36
N GLU A 119 -6.37 -25.22 3.57
CA GLU A 119 -5.64 -26.47 3.75
C GLU A 119 -6.09 -27.23 5.01
N VAL A 120 -6.30 -26.53 6.12
CA VAL A 120 -6.82 -27.10 7.37
C VAL A 120 -8.23 -27.65 7.14
N ARG A 121 -9.13 -26.86 6.54
CA ARG A 121 -10.49 -27.30 6.20
C ARG A 121 -10.49 -28.55 5.29
N LYS A 122 -9.61 -28.59 4.28
CA LYS A 122 -9.47 -29.75 3.39
C LYS A 122 -9.02 -31.00 4.15
N LYS A 123 -8.14 -30.87 5.15
CA LYS A 123 -7.73 -31.97 6.04
C LYS A 123 -8.89 -32.42 6.94
N GLU A 124 -9.68 -31.49 7.50
CA GLU A 124 -10.85 -31.81 8.33
C GLU A 124 -11.92 -32.57 7.55
N ILE A 125 -12.25 -32.12 6.33
CA ILE A 125 -13.21 -32.81 5.46
C ILE A 125 -12.72 -34.24 5.16
N LYS A 126 -11.42 -34.42 4.85
CA LYS A 126 -10.84 -35.76 4.64
C LYS A 126 -10.96 -36.64 5.88
N LYS A 127 -10.67 -36.11 7.08
CA LYS A 127 -10.82 -36.84 8.35
C LYS A 127 -12.27 -37.22 8.62
N LYS A 128 -13.22 -36.30 8.41
CA LYS A 128 -14.66 -36.58 8.52
C LYS A 128 -15.09 -37.70 7.58
N ASN A 129 -14.64 -37.68 6.32
CA ASN A 129 -14.95 -38.72 5.34
C ASN A 129 -14.41 -40.09 5.77
N GLN A 130 -13.22 -40.14 6.36
CA GLN A 130 -12.66 -41.39 6.90
C GLN A 130 -13.49 -41.91 8.06
N LEU A 131 -13.90 -41.05 9.00
CA LEU A 131 -14.75 -41.42 10.13
C LEU A 131 -16.12 -41.93 9.69
N GLU A 132 -16.78 -41.28 8.74
CA GLU A 132 -18.08 -41.71 8.20
C GLU A 132 -17.98 -43.09 7.53
N LYS A 133 -16.92 -43.35 6.75
CA LYS A 133 -16.66 -44.66 6.15
C LYS A 133 -16.46 -45.76 7.19
N THR A 134 -15.71 -45.48 8.25
CA THR A 134 -15.48 -46.45 9.34
C THR A 134 -16.76 -46.69 10.15
N ARG A 135 -17.57 -45.66 10.40
CA ARG A 135 -18.84 -45.78 11.13
C ARG A 135 -19.88 -46.59 10.34
N GLY A 136 -19.96 -46.39 9.02
CA GLY A 136 -20.82 -47.19 8.14
C GLY A 136 -20.46 -48.67 8.16
N LYS A 137 -19.16 -49.01 8.14
CA LYS A 137 -18.68 -50.40 8.22
C LYS A 137 -18.94 -51.05 9.58
N ASN A 138 -18.76 -50.33 10.68
CA ASN A 138 -19.05 -50.85 12.03
C ASN A 138 -20.55 -51.11 12.25
N SER A 139 -21.44 -50.29 11.67
CA SER A 139 -22.90 -50.52 11.72
C SER A 139 -23.32 -51.83 11.05
N THR A 140 -22.66 -52.23 9.98
CA THR A 140 -22.93 -53.50 9.29
C THR A 140 -22.47 -54.69 10.12
N ASN A 141 -21.41 -54.51 10.93
CA ASN A 141 -20.84 -55.56 11.77
C ASN A 141 -21.75 -55.91 12.96
N TRP A 142 -22.53 -54.95 13.47
CA TRP A 142 -23.55 -55.22 14.50
C TRP A 142 -24.81 -55.92 13.96
N GLN A 143 -25.09 -55.81 12.65
CA GLN A 143 -26.19 -56.54 12.01
C GLN A 143 -25.82 -57.99 11.64
N ALA A 144 -24.53 -58.35 11.70
CA ALA A 144 -24.04 -59.71 11.46
C ALA A 144 -23.96 -60.56 12.74
N ILE A 145 -24.30 -59.98 13.90
CA ILE A 145 -24.44 -60.68 15.18
C ILE A 145 -25.93 -60.71 15.53
N VAL A 146 -26.71 -61.51 14.78
CA VAL A 146 -28.03 -62.03 15.17
C VAL A 146 -28.12 -63.46 14.66
#